data_AF-Q4JR56-F1
#
_entry.id   AF-Q4JR56-F1
#
_cell.length_a   1.000
_cell.length_b   1.000
_cell.length_c   1.000
_cell.angle_alpha   90.00
_cell.angle_beta   90.00
_cell.angle_gamma   90.00
#
_symmetry.space_group_name_H-M   'P 1'
#
loop_
_entity.id
_entity.type
_entity.pdbx_description
1 polymer ?
#
loop_
_entity_poly.entity_id
_entity_poly.type
_entity_poly.pdbx_seq_one_letter_code
_entity_poly.pdbx_strand_id
1 'polypeptide(L)'
;MVEQDTKSSRLDLCVQLIPLLQDAPKFEMKTPSSLQQKGISFFDSLALYYPKIKSVVFHKVLLKISKVYASMTIDHFVSCICPSEFYEWNDAEKQIIPLVHKGLCQVRLDYANRILYFNATSATSNSIGPIRLHLTDLGKNLYYAMRLLNPHESVQSTEERRLHLFSTRSGIEKERAKLIKRTSEIYQRRQEHQEEQMRAEEERKKLEIQNKLNEERAERERREEVLRQMEMQRRKDEKYKMKSETVQQMLETIRKLGGNQMSRIMIKGKTLEEINVEDVMEGFVDYDDLEKAQEEQRARERMEIIKQRKAEVKRIDHFVRAVREMEMKLYQQWQDRVYEQDTQILLEFQKQRESKHKLECEQAKQEKEAFTLVAPEKNEWVEERMALRREEYQEEVEKQRQRLIEQLKRDKIQRAYDRKVAEMRRLEEERLLQEKLERERELELARQREEEQREKLLQQAEKQRAKELEIERRLLQQNSSRPSEPAADSWRQPSIDTNNRDAHWERDEEDKKKETKTSGGFKLFGRRSDKKTSADDSWR
;
A
#
# COMPACT_ATOMS: atom_id res chain seq x y z
N MET A 1 -23.04 -19.12 -2.21
CA MET A 1 -21.77 -19.55 -1.59
C MET A 1 -21.98 -19.56 -0.10
N VAL A 2 -21.62 -20.68 0.50
CA VAL A 2 -22.01 -21.10 1.84
C VAL A 2 -21.37 -20.20 2.90
N GLU A 3 -22.19 -19.45 3.63
CA GLU A 3 -21.84 -18.93 4.96
C GLU A 3 -21.85 -20.12 5.92
N GLN A 4 -20.67 -20.72 6.12
CA GLN A 4 -20.44 -21.59 7.25
C GLN A 4 -20.20 -20.72 8.48
N ASP A 5 -21.09 -20.87 9.46
CA ASP A 5 -20.96 -20.40 10.83
C ASP A 5 -19.52 -20.56 11.36
N THR A 6 -18.79 -19.46 11.43
CA THR A 6 -17.59 -19.39 12.26
C THR A 6 -18.04 -19.25 13.72
N LYS A 7 -18.39 -20.40 14.31
CA LYS A 7 -18.66 -20.59 15.74
C LYS A 7 -17.42 -20.23 16.56
N SER A 8 -17.30 -18.96 16.92
CA SER A 8 -16.69 -18.48 18.14
C SER A 8 -16.95 -16.99 18.23
N SER A 9 -17.69 -16.55 19.25
CA SER A 9 -17.78 -15.14 19.62
C SER A 9 -16.37 -14.56 19.62
N ARG A 10 -16.11 -13.63 18.69
CA ARG A 10 -14.75 -13.11 18.43
C ARG A 10 -14.17 -12.32 19.60
N LEU A 11 -14.96 -12.06 20.63
CA LEU A 11 -14.62 -11.32 21.84
C LEU A 11 -14.12 -12.24 22.97
N ASP A 12 -14.44 -13.54 22.90
CA ASP A 12 -14.11 -14.51 23.97
C ASP A 12 -12.73 -15.15 23.74
N LEU A 13 -11.91 -14.60 22.83
CA LEU A 13 -10.62 -15.18 22.45
C LEU A 13 -9.65 -15.30 23.62
N CYS A 14 -9.66 -14.36 24.57
CA CYS A 14 -8.84 -14.48 25.78
C CYS A 14 -9.34 -15.62 26.67
N VAL A 15 -10.67 -15.80 26.78
CA VAL A 15 -11.31 -16.88 27.55
C VAL A 15 -10.98 -18.24 26.95
N GLN A 16 -11.07 -18.37 25.63
CA GLN A 16 -10.78 -19.60 24.90
C GLN A 16 -9.30 -20.00 24.94
N LEU A 17 -8.41 -19.02 25.10
CA LEU A 17 -6.97 -19.26 25.15
C LEU A 17 -6.47 -19.67 26.53
N ILE A 18 -7.22 -19.38 27.61
CA ILE A 18 -6.88 -19.80 28.98
C ILE A 18 -6.66 -21.33 29.08
N PRO A 19 -7.61 -22.20 28.67
CA PRO A 19 -7.40 -23.65 28.76
C PRO A 19 -6.25 -24.09 27.85
N LEU A 20 -6.04 -23.48 26.69
CA LEU A 20 -4.94 -23.86 25.79
C LEU A 20 -3.54 -23.47 26.29
N LEU A 21 -3.46 -22.48 27.19
CA LEU A 21 -2.21 -22.07 27.83
C LEU A 21 -1.95 -22.79 29.15
N GLN A 22 -3.01 -23.23 29.85
CA GLN A 22 -2.92 -23.98 31.11
C GLN A 22 -2.82 -25.49 30.87
N ASP A 23 -3.66 -26.03 29.99
CA ASP A 23 -3.53 -27.36 29.43
C ASP A 23 -2.51 -27.31 28.29
N ALA A 24 -1.23 -27.12 28.64
CA ALA A 24 -0.19 -27.66 27.76
C ALA A 24 -0.47 -29.18 27.72
N PRO A 25 -0.96 -29.74 26.61
CA PRO A 25 -1.23 -31.16 26.58
C PRO A 25 0.09 -31.87 26.86
N LYS A 26 0.03 -32.94 27.65
CA LYS A 26 1.04 -34.02 27.69
C LYS A 26 1.09 -34.68 26.31
N PHE A 27 1.42 -33.91 25.28
CA PHE A 27 1.47 -34.35 23.91
C PHE A 27 2.90 -34.84 23.71
N GLU A 28 3.10 -36.13 23.97
CA GLU A 28 4.36 -36.80 23.65
C GLU A 28 4.54 -36.86 22.12
N MET A 29 4.94 -35.73 21.51
CA MET A 29 5.55 -35.79 20.18
C MET A 29 6.97 -36.30 20.37
N LYS A 30 7.30 -37.41 19.70
CA LYS A 30 8.68 -37.89 19.55
C LYS A 30 9.53 -36.74 19.01
N THR A 31 10.40 -36.19 19.87
CA THR A 31 11.36 -35.16 19.48
C THR A 31 12.25 -35.70 18.35
N PRO A 32 12.44 -34.98 17.23
CA PRO A 32 13.46 -35.37 16.26
C PRO A 32 14.83 -35.41 16.96
N SER A 33 15.60 -36.48 16.76
CA SER A 33 16.86 -36.78 17.46
C SER A 33 17.93 -35.68 17.42
N SER A 34 17.77 -34.63 16.60
CA SER A 34 18.72 -33.51 16.51
C SER A 34 18.63 -32.51 17.67
N LEU A 35 17.53 -32.48 18.45
CA LEU A 35 17.35 -31.53 19.56
C LEU A 35 17.72 -32.11 20.95
N GLN A 36 18.06 -33.39 21.04
CA GLN A 36 18.37 -34.05 22.33
C GLN A 36 19.75 -33.68 22.91
N GLN A 37 20.59 -32.93 22.19
CA GLN A 37 21.96 -32.61 22.62
C GLN A 37 22.07 -31.52 23.70
N LYS A 38 20.96 -30.86 24.06
CA LYS A 38 20.88 -29.95 25.21
C LYS A 38 19.55 -30.23 25.88
N GLY A 39 19.55 -30.70 27.13
CA GLY A 39 18.38 -31.20 27.87
C GLY A 39 17.25 -30.17 28.10
N ILE A 40 16.73 -29.57 27.04
CA ILE A 40 15.62 -28.63 27.01
C ILE A 40 14.48 -29.37 26.33
N SER A 41 13.39 -29.61 27.06
CA SER A 41 12.22 -30.23 26.42
C SER A 41 11.62 -29.25 25.40
N PHE A 42 11.01 -29.77 24.33
CA PHE A 42 10.37 -28.95 23.30
C PHE A 42 9.33 -27.97 23.92
N PHE A 43 8.65 -28.40 24.97
CA PHE A 43 7.67 -27.58 25.70
C PHE A 43 8.33 -26.45 26.51
N ASP A 44 9.51 -26.65 27.07
CA ASP A 44 10.29 -25.58 27.72
C ASP A 44 10.69 -24.50 26.71
N SER A 45 10.99 -24.90 25.48
CA SER A 45 11.28 -23.96 24.38
C SER A 45 10.03 -23.21 23.92
N LEU A 46 8.84 -23.83 23.99
CA LEU A 46 7.57 -23.21 23.61
C LEU A 46 7.04 -22.24 24.68
N ALA A 47 7.26 -22.54 25.97
CA ALA A 47 6.87 -21.70 27.09
C ALA A 47 7.44 -20.28 27.00
N LEU A 48 8.63 -20.11 26.39
CA LEU A 48 9.25 -18.81 26.11
C LEU A 48 8.36 -17.89 25.25
N TYR A 49 7.51 -18.44 24.39
CA TYR A 49 6.65 -17.68 23.49
C TYR A 49 5.28 -17.34 24.09
N TYR A 50 4.84 -18.03 25.15
CA TYR A 50 3.53 -17.84 25.76
C TYR A 50 3.25 -16.38 26.17
N PRO A 51 4.16 -15.65 26.84
CA PRO A 51 3.93 -14.25 27.19
C PRO A 51 3.71 -13.35 25.96
N LYS A 52 4.42 -13.62 24.86
CA LYS A 52 4.29 -12.85 23.62
C LYS A 52 2.98 -13.18 22.89
N ILE A 53 2.60 -14.45 22.83
CA ILE A 53 1.33 -14.88 22.26
C ILE A 53 0.16 -14.24 23.03
N LYS A 54 0.23 -14.26 24.36
CA LYS A 54 -0.75 -13.64 25.26
C LYS A 54 -0.92 -12.14 25.00
N SER A 55 0.20 -11.42 24.87
CA SER A 55 0.21 -9.99 24.52
C SER A 55 -0.41 -9.73 23.13
N VAL A 56 -0.04 -10.50 22.11
CA VAL A 56 -0.59 -10.34 20.75
C VAL A 56 -2.09 -10.59 20.71
N VAL A 57 -2.57 -11.65 21.38
CA VAL A 57 -4.00 -11.99 21.42
C VAL A 57 -4.78 -10.90 22.14
N PHE A 58 -4.27 -10.43 23.28
CA PHE A 58 -4.84 -9.29 24.00
C PHE A 58 -4.95 -8.04 23.11
N HIS A 59 -3.88 -7.69 22.39
CA HIS A 59 -3.90 -6.54 21.47
C HIS A 59 -4.94 -6.70 20.36
N LYS A 60 -5.07 -7.90 19.80
CA LYS A 60 -6.07 -8.17 18.75
C LYS A 60 -7.49 -8.07 19.28
N VAL A 61 -7.75 -8.54 20.49
CA VAL A 61 -9.07 -8.44 21.14
C VAL A 61 -9.39 -6.97 21.44
N LEU A 62 -8.46 -6.23 22.02
CA LEU A 62 -8.65 -4.80 22.32
C LEU A 62 -8.95 -3.97 21.07
N LEU A 63 -8.20 -4.18 19.97
CA LEU A 63 -8.42 -3.48 18.69
C LEU A 63 -9.77 -3.82 18.03
N LYS A 64 -10.35 -4.98 18.33
CA LYS A 64 -11.69 -5.35 17.85
C LYS A 64 -12.75 -4.66 18.70
N ILE A 65 -12.61 -4.71 20.02
CA ILE A 65 -13.53 -4.07 20.96
C ILE A 65 -13.60 -2.56 20.69
N SER A 66 -12.45 -1.92 20.46
CA SER A 66 -12.40 -0.48 20.17
C SER A 66 -13.12 -0.09 18.87
N LYS A 67 -13.43 -1.03 17.97
CA LYS A 67 -14.22 -0.77 16.75
C LYS A 67 -15.71 -0.97 16.95
N VAL A 68 -16.10 -1.84 17.89
CA VAL A 68 -17.49 -2.25 18.10
C VAL A 68 -18.15 -1.44 19.21
N TYR A 69 -17.42 -1.15 20.28
CA TYR A 69 -17.93 -0.46 21.46
C TYR A 69 -17.43 0.99 21.49
N ALA A 70 -18.28 1.91 21.91
CA ALA A 70 -17.91 3.30 22.19
C ALA A 70 -17.49 3.48 23.66
N SER A 71 -18.11 2.77 24.59
CA SER A 71 -17.70 2.71 25.98
C SER A 71 -18.03 1.35 26.58
N MET A 72 -17.33 0.97 27.64
CA MET A 72 -17.49 -0.29 28.34
C MET A 72 -17.04 -0.15 29.79
N THR A 73 -17.70 -0.80 30.75
CA THR A 73 -17.22 -0.80 32.13
C THR A 73 -15.98 -1.68 32.30
N ILE A 74 -15.07 -1.25 33.18
CA ILE A 74 -13.86 -2.02 33.52
C ILE A 74 -14.26 -3.37 34.12
N ASP A 75 -15.30 -3.42 34.95
CA ASP A 75 -15.77 -4.66 35.57
C ASP A 75 -16.27 -5.67 34.51
N HIS A 76 -16.96 -5.20 33.46
CA HIS A 76 -17.37 -6.07 32.35
C HIS A 76 -16.18 -6.52 31.51
N PHE A 77 -15.20 -5.63 31.28
CA PHE A 77 -13.97 -5.99 30.57
C PHE A 77 -13.22 -7.12 31.29
N VAL A 78 -13.03 -7.00 32.59
CA VAL A 78 -12.32 -8.01 33.39
C VAL A 78 -13.15 -9.29 33.50
N SER A 79 -14.46 -9.21 33.69
CA SER A 79 -15.27 -10.41 33.91
C SER A 79 -15.51 -11.24 32.64
N CYS A 80 -15.72 -10.58 31.49
CA CYS A 80 -16.21 -11.24 30.28
C CYS A 80 -15.15 -11.33 29.17
N ILE A 81 -14.25 -10.36 29.07
CA ILE A 81 -13.36 -10.22 27.91
C ILE A 81 -11.94 -10.63 28.25
N CYS A 82 -11.42 -10.18 29.38
CA CYS A 82 -10.07 -10.48 29.85
C CYS A 82 -10.13 -10.90 31.32
N PRO A 83 -10.52 -12.17 31.58
CA PRO A 83 -10.54 -12.72 32.93
C PRO A 83 -9.18 -12.62 33.63
N SER A 84 -9.21 -12.60 34.96
CA SER A 84 -8.01 -12.54 35.82
C SER A 84 -7.05 -13.70 35.57
N GLU A 85 -7.54 -14.86 35.15
CA GLU A 85 -6.71 -16.02 34.78
C GLU A 85 -5.88 -15.74 33.52
N PHE A 86 -6.37 -14.84 32.65
CA PHE A 86 -5.62 -14.33 31.52
C PHE A 86 -4.76 -13.15 31.98
N TYR A 87 -5.28 -11.94 32.16
CA TYR A 87 -4.49 -10.84 32.72
C TYR A 87 -5.20 -10.26 33.94
N GLU A 88 -4.43 -10.04 35.00
CA GLU A 88 -4.88 -9.13 36.06
C GLU A 88 -5.08 -7.73 35.46
N TRP A 89 -6.06 -6.97 35.97
CA TRP A 89 -6.38 -5.63 35.47
C TRP A 89 -5.12 -4.74 35.35
N ASN A 90 -4.25 -4.76 36.36
CA ASN A 90 -3.01 -3.99 36.38
C ASN A 90 -2.08 -4.31 35.20
N ASP A 91 -2.02 -5.57 34.78
CA ASP A 91 -1.19 -5.99 33.65
C ASP A 91 -1.90 -5.77 32.31
N ALA A 92 -3.22 -5.96 32.27
CA ALA A 92 -4.02 -5.62 31.10
C ALA A 92 -3.89 -4.12 30.77
N GLU A 93 -3.96 -3.26 31.78
CA GLU A 93 -3.77 -1.82 31.66
C GLU A 93 -2.38 -1.47 31.08
N LYS A 94 -1.30 -2.07 31.63
CA LYS A 94 0.05 -1.92 31.09
C LYS A 94 0.16 -2.35 29.62
N GLN A 95 -0.62 -3.34 29.19
CA GLN A 95 -0.65 -3.76 27.78
C GLN A 95 -1.46 -2.82 26.87
N ILE A 96 -2.40 -2.05 27.42
CA ILE A 96 -3.20 -1.05 26.67
C ILE A 96 -2.36 0.18 26.32
N ILE A 97 -1.57 0.70 27.26
CA ILE A 97 -0.82 1.96 27.11
C ILE A 97 0.07 1.99 25.84
N PRO A 98 0.87 0.96 25.52
CA PRO A 98 1.71 0.96 24.32
C PRO A 98 0.91 1.03 23.02
N LEU A 99 -0.31 0.48 22.99
CA LEU A 99 -1.18 0.54 21.81
C LEU A 99 -1.76 1.94 21.61
N VAL A 100 -2.09 2.62 22.71
CA VAL A 100 -2.56 4.00 22.69
C VAL A 100 -1.42 4.94 22.27
N HIS A 101 -0.24 4.79 22.85
CA HIS A 101 0.93 5.60 22.50
C HIS A 101 1.34 5.45 21.02
N LYS A 102 1.25 4.24 20.46
CA LYS A 102 1.51 3.98 19.02
C LYS A 102 0.38 4.47 18.10
N GLY A 103 -0.72 5.00 18.65
CA GLY A 103 -1.88 5.45 17.89
C GLY A 103 -2.66 4.31 17.22
N LEU A 104 -2.46 3.06 17.65
CA LEU A 104 -3.16 1.90 17.10
C LEU A 104 -4.57 1.75 17.67
N CYS A 105 -4.78 2.23 18.91
CA CYS A 105 -6.05 2.20 19.61
C CYS A 105 -6.28 3.54 20.31
N GLN A 106 -7.51 4.06 20.32
CA GLN A 106 -7.88 5.26 21.08
C GLN A 106 -8.73 4.84 22.27
N VAL A 107 -8.13 4.81 23.46
CA VAL A 107 -8.80 4.45 24.71
C VAL A 107 -8.55 5.53 25.75
N ARG A 108 -9.61 5.98 26.41
CA ARG A 108 -9.55 6.83 27.61
C ARG A 108 -10.08 6.04 28.79
N LEU A 109 -9.30 6.01 29.87
CA LEU A 109 -9.65 5.31 31.12
C LEU A 109 -10.25 6.32 32.10
N ASP A 110 -11.45 6.06 32.59
CA ASP A 110 -12.07 6.81 33.70
C ASP A 110 -12.19 5.89 34.93
N TYR A 111 -11.29 6.07 35.90
CA TYR A 111 -11.27 5.28 37.12
C TYR A 111 -12.34 5.68 38.12
N ALA A 112 -12.83 6.92 38.08
CA ALA A 112 -13.86 7.38 39.01
C ALA A 112 -15.17 6.64 38.74
N ASN A 113 -15.52 6.48 37.46
CA ASN A 113 -16.71 5.77 37.03
C ASN A 113 -16.46 4.30 36.65
N ARG A 114 -15.19 3.85 36.66
CA ARG A 114 -14.74 2.54 36.17
C ARG A 114 -15.18 2.24 34.73
N ILE A 115 -14.97 3.20 33.81
CA ILE A 115 -15.37 3.09 32.40
C ILE A 115 -14.17 3.25 31.47
N LEU A 116 -14.10 2.37 30.47
CA LEU A 116 -13.27 2.43 29.28
C LEU A 116 -14.05 3.17 28.19
N TYR A 117 -13.53 4.29 27.72
CA TYR A 117 -14.06 4.98 26.56
C TYR A 117 -13.20 4.69 25.33
N PHE A 118 -13.80 4.10 24.31
CA PHE A 118 -13.15 3.82 23.03
C PHE A 118 -13.53 4.88 22.01
N ASN A 119 -12.55 5.37 21.25
CA ASN A 119 -12.75 6.47 20.31
C ASN A 119 -13.46 7.67 20.95
N ALA A 120 -13.26 7.90 22.26
CA ALA A 120 -13.67 9.14 22.91
C ALA A 120 -12.79 10.27 22.39
N THR A 121 -13.06 10.67 21.16
CA THR A 121 -12.72 11.96 20.63
C THR A 121 -13.62 12.96 21.34
N SER A 122 -13.32 13.25 22.61
CA SER A 122 -13.79 14.48 23.21
C SER A 122 -13.16 15.61 22.40
N ALA A 123 -13.86 16.09 21.38
CA ALA A 123 -13.70 17.41 20.79
C ALA A 123 -12.27 17.88 20.45
N THR A 124 -11.29 16.99 20.25
CA THR A 124 -10.06 17.37 19.55
C THR A 124 -10.32 17.22 18.06
N SER A 125 -10.78 18.32 17.49
CA SER A 125 -10.82 18.72 16.07
C SER A 125 -9.56 18.40 15.24
N ASN A 126 -8.54 17.76 15.81
CA ASN A 126 -7.22 17.56 15.19
C ASN A 126 -6.95 16.13 14.70
N SER A 127 -7.85 15.16 14.91
CA SER A 127 -7.69 13.86 14.24
C SER A 127 -8.28 13.95 12.82
N ILE A 128 -7.48 14.48 11.90
CA ILE A 128 -7.79 14.58 10.47
C ILE A 128 -7.92 13.16 9.84
N GLY A 129 -7.52 12.09 10.56
CA GLY A 129 -7.55 10.70 10.10
C GLY A 129 -8.94 10.18 9.74
N PRO A 130 -9.90 10.10 10.69
CA PRO A 130 -11.26 9.63 10.42
C PRO A 130 -11.99 10.46 9.37
N ILE A 131 -11.84 11.79 9.40
CA ILE A 131 -12.46 12.70 8.41
C ILE A 131 -11.86 12.47 7.02
N ARG A 132 -10.54 12.30 6.88
CA ARG A 132 -9.90 11.96 5.60
C ARG A 132 -10.39 10.64 5.02
N LEU A 133 -10.54 9.63 5.87
CA LEU A 133 -11.05 8.33 5.47
C LEU A 133 -12.50 8.43 5.01
N HIS A 134 -13.36 9.12 5.77
CA HIS A 134 -14.76 9.34 5.40
C HIS A 134 -14.92 10.12 4.09
N LEU A 135 -14.12 11.17 3.85
CA LEU A 135 -14.15 11.91 2.58
C LEU A 135 -13.67 11.06 1.40
N THR A 136 -12.65 10.22 1.63
CA THR A 136 -12.14 9.29 0.61
C THR A 136 -13.19 8.23 0.27
N ASP A 137 -13.83 7.66 1.28
CA ASP A 137 -14.87 6.64 1.09
C ASP A 137 -16.14 7.24 0.46
N LEU A 138 -16.52 8.45 0.86
CA LEU A 138 -17.58 9.22 0.20
C LEU A 138 -17.25 9.45 -1.27
N GLY A 139 -16.03 9.91 -1.58
CA GLY A 139 -15.58 10.13 -2.95
C GLY A 139 -15.60 8.85 -3.80
N LYS A 140 -15.15 7.72 -3.25
CA LYS A 140 -15.21 6.41 -3.91
C LYS A 140 -16.65 5.95 -4.16
N ASN A 141 -17.51 6.06 -3.14
CA ASN A 141 -18.90 5.65 -3.23
C ASN A 141 -19.68 6.51 -4.21
N LEU A 142 -19.44 7.83 -4.21
CA LEU A 142 -20.04 8.76 -5.15
C LEU A 142 -19.56 8.49 -6.58
N TYR A 143 -18.26 8.25 -6.79
CA TYR A 143 -17.72 7.86 -8.09
C TYR A 143 -18.33 6.53 -8.59
N TYR A 144 -18.49 5.55 -7.70
CA TYR A 144 -19.13 4.28 -8.04
C TYR A 144 -20.61 4.47 -8.39
N ALA A 145 -21.35 5.24 -7.59
CA ALA A 145 -22.75 5.57 -7.86
C ALA A 145 -22.90 6.31 -9.20
N MET A 146 -22.05 7.29 -9.49
CA MET A 146 -22.04 8.03 -10.75
C MET A 146 -21.81 7.11 -11.96
N ARG A 147 -20.90 6.13 -11.84
CA ARG A 147 -20.67 5.13 -12.90
C ARG A 147 -21.85 4.18 -13.11
N LEU A 148 -22.59 3.85 -12.04
CA LEU A 148 -23.80 3.03 -12.15
C LEU A 148 -24.96 3.81 -12.77
N LEU A 149 -25.10 5.10 -12.45
CA LEU A 149 -26.16 5.97 -12.98
C LEU A 149 -25.94 6.31 -14.46
N ASN A 150 -24.70 6.60 -14.87
CA ASN A 150 -24.35 6.99 -16.24
C ASN A 150 -23.36 6.00 -16.90
N PRO A 151 -23.79 4.76 -17.24
CA PRO A 151 -22.90 3.79 -17.84
C PRO A 151 -22.41 4.21 -19.24
N HIS A 152 -23.23 4.93 -20.02
CA HIS A 152 -22.89 5.41 -21.37
C HIS A 152 -21.76 6.45 -21.39
N GLU A 153 -21.73 7.36 -20.41
CA GLU A 153 -20.71 8.40 -20.28
C GLU A 153 -19.32 7.79 -19.98
N SER A 154 -19.30 6.70 -19.21
CA SER A 154 -18.05 5.96 -18.95
C SER A 154 -17.47 5.31 -20.21
N VAL A 155 -18.33 4.81 -21.11
CA VAL A 155 -17.93 4.20 -22.39
C VAL A 155 -17.46 5.29 -23.37
N GLN A 156 -18.17 6.42 -23.43
CA GLN A 156 -17.77 7.57 -24.24
C GLN A 156 -16.40 8.12 -23.80
N SER A 157 -16.19 8.31 -22.50
CA SER A 157 -14.89 8.76 -21.96
C SER A 157 -13.74 7.79 -22.28
N THR A 158 -14.00 6.47 -22.27
CA THR A 158 -12.98 5.50 -22.70
C THR A 158 -12.68 5.55 -24.21
N GLU A 159 -13.69 5.81 -25.03
CA GLU A 159 -13.52 5.94 -26.47
C GLU A 159 -12.82 7.26 -26.85
N GLU A 160 -13.17 8.36 -26.19
CA GLU A 160 -12.44 9.64 -26.31
C GLU A 160 -10.97 9.49 -25.91
N ARG A 161 -10.69 8.78 -24.80
CA ARG A 161 -9.32 8.44 -24.41
C ARG A 161 -8.61 7.63 -25.50
N ARG A 162 -9.30 6.66 -26.10
CA ARG A 162 -8.75 5.84 -27.20
C ARG A 162 -8.42 6.69 -28.42
N LEU A 163 -9.33 7.59 -28.81
CA LEU A 163 -9.14 8.53 -29.91
C LEU A 163 -7.99 9.51 -29.62
N HIS A 164 -7.89 10.02 -28.39
CA HIS A 164 -6.78 10.88 -27.97
C HIS A 164 -5.44 10.14 -28.04
N LEU A 165 -5.37 8.89 -27.58
CA LEU A 165 -4.17 8.06 -27.70
C LEU A 165 -3.79 7.78 -29.16
N PHE A 166 -4.78 7.54 -30.02
CA PHE A 166 -4.55 7.35 -31.45
C PHE A 166 -4.03 8.63 -32.12
N SER A 167 -4.64 9.78 -31.83
CA SER A 167 -4.20 11.11 -32.28
C SER A 167 -2.77 11.41 -31.82
N THR A 168 -2.47 11.15 -30.55
CA THR A 168 -1.12 11.30 -29.99
C THR A 168 -0.13 10.43 -30.73
N ARG A 169 -0.45 9.15 -30.95
CA ARG A 169 0.41 8.21 -31.68
C ARG A 169 0.68 8.69 -33.12
N SER A 170 -0.34 9.19 -33.81
CA SER A 170 -0.20 9.74 -35.16
C SER A 170 0.59 11.06 -35.18
N GLY A 171 0.54 11.84 -34.10
CA GLY A 171 1.26 13.11 -33.94
C GLY A 171 2.75 12.98 -33.59
N ILE A 172 3.18 11.85 -33.02
CA ILE A 172 4.57 11.66 -32.53
C ILE A 172 5.61 11.89 -33.64
N GLU A 173 5.40 11.37 -34.85
CA GLU A 173 6.36 11.53 -35.94
C GLU A 173 6.48 13.00 -36.41
N LYS A 174 5.35 13.71 -36.44
CA LYS A 174 5.31 15.14 -36.78
C LYS A 174 6.03 15.98 -35.72
N GLU A 175 5.77 15.71 -34.45
CA GLU A 175 6.45 16.38 -33.33
C GLU A 175 7.95 16.07 -33.32
N ARG A 176 8.34 14.82 -33.57
CA ARG A 176 9.75 14.42 -33.70
C ARG A 176 10.44 15.18 -34.83
N ALA A 177 9.82 15.31 -35.99
CA ALA A 177 10.37 16.06 -37.11
C ALA A 177 10.52 17.57 -36.78
N LYS A 178 9.53 18.17 -36.11
CA LYS A 178 9.61 19.57 -35.63
C LYS A 178 10.74 19.75 -34.62
N LEU A 179 10.87 18.82 -33.67
CA LEU A 179 11.94 18.86 -32.66
C LEU A 179 13.32 18.74 -33.29
N ILE A 180 13.50 17.86 -34.27
CA ILE A 180 14.77 17.73 -35.00
C ILE A 180 15.10 19.04 -35.73
N LYS A 181 14.15 19.63 -36.47
CA LYS A 181 14.35 20.92 -37.16
C LYS A 181 14.71 22.05 -36.20
N ARG A 182 13.99 22.15 -35.07
CA ARG A 182 14.30 23.12 -34.03
C ARG A 182 15.70 22.91 -33.45
N THR A 183 16.09 21.65 -33.23
CA THR A 183 17.43 21.32 -32.70
C THR A 183 18.52 21.69 -33.69
N SER A 184 18.32 21.43 -34.99
CA SER A 184 19.28 21.85 -36.03
C SER A 184 19.38 23.37 -36.14
N GLU A 185 18.26 24.10 -36.06
CA GLU A 185 18.27 25.57 -36.07
C GLU A 185 19.00 26.14 -34.85
N ILE A 186 18.79 25.58 -33.66
CA ILE A 186 19.51 25.99 -32.44
C ILE A 186 21.01 25.74 -32.60
N TYR A 187 21.40 24.61 -33.17
CA TYR A 187 22.80 24.28 -33.39
C TYR A 187 23.45 25.24 -34.40
N GLN A 188 22.77 25.52 -35.52
CA GLN A 188 23.23 26.49 -36.52
C GLN A 188 23.39 27.89 -35.91
N ARG A 189 22.39 28.41 -35.19
CA ARG A 189 22.50 29.72 -34.53
C ARG A 189 23.63 29.79 -33.51
N ARG A 190 23.87 28.70 -32.77
CA ARG A 190 24.98 28.63 -31.82
C ARG A 190 26.32 28.68 -32.55
N GLN A 191 26.45 27.96 -33.66
CA GLN A 191 27.66 27.99 -34.49
C GLN A 191 27.88 29.36 -35.12
N GLU A 192 26.86 29.97 -35.71
CA GLU A 192 26.92 31.33 -36.26
C GLU A 192 27.35 32.35 -35.21
N HIS A 193 26.79 32.27 -34.00
CA HIS A 193 27.18 33.15 -32.90
C HIS A 193 28.64 32.93 -32.47
N GLN A 194 29.11 31.69 -32.46
CA GLN A 194 30.51 31.39 -32.15
C GLN A 194 31.46 31.92 -33.24
N GLU A 195 31.10 31.78 -34.51
CA GLU A 195 31.86 32.32 -35.64
C GLU A 195 31.87 33.86 -35.65
N GLU A 196 30.76 34.49 -35.28
CA GLU A 196 30.67 35.95 -35.13
C GLU A 196 31.54 36.45 -33.96
N GLN A 197 31.54 35.76 -32.82
CA GLN A 197 32.44 36.07 -31.71
C GLN A 197 33.92 35.94 -32.10
N MET A 198 34.28 34.86 -32.81
CA MET A 198 35.65 34.66 -33.30
C MET A 198 36.06 35.77 -34.28
N ARG A 199 35.19 36.15 -35.23
CA ARG A 199 35.45 37.27 -36.15
C ARG A 199 35.61 38.60 -35.41
N ALA A 200 34.76 38.88 -34.42
CA ALA A 200 34.86 40.08 -33.62
C ALA A 200 36.19 40.12 -32.82
N GLU A 201 36.66 38.99 -32.29
CA GLU A 201 37.97 38.90 -31.64
C GLU A 201 39.13 39.13 -32.62
N GLU A 202 39.07 38.57 -33.82
CA GLU A 202 40.08 38.80 -34.87
C GLU A 202 40.11 40.24 -35.34
N GLU A 203 38.95 40.88 -35.53
CA GLU A 203 38.87 42.31 -35.88
C GLU A 203 39.41 43.20 -34.77
N ARG A 204 39.11 42.89 -33.49
CA ARG A 204 39.70 43.60 -32.35
C ARG A 204 41.22 43.46 -32.32
N LYS A 205 41.75 42.26 -32.57
CA LYS A 205 43.21 42.03 -32.66
C LYS A 205 43.83 42.80 -33.82
N LYS A 206 43.20 42.81 -35.00
CA LYS A 206 43.67 43.59 -36.17
C LYS A 206 43.68 45.09 -35.87
N LEU A 207 42.63 45.60 -35.23
CA LEU A 207 42.55 47.01 -34.84
C LEU A 207 43.65 47.37 -33.82
N GLU A 208 43.93 46.48 -32.87
CA GLU A 208 45.02 46.67 -31.90
C GLU A 208 46.40 46.70 -32.59
N ILE A 209 46.64 45.81 -33.55
CA ILE A 209 47.87 45.78 -34.35
C ILE A 209 47.98 47.05 -35.21
N GLN A 210 46.88 47.48 -35.84
CA GLN A 210 46.87 48.68 -36.68
C GLN A 210 47.09 49.94 -35.84
N ASN A 211 46.51 50.01 -34.64
CA ASN A 211 46.75 51.10 -33.69
C ASN A 211 48.23 51.13 -33.27
N LYS A 212 48.83 49.98 -32.96
CA LYS A 212 50.27 49.87 -32.66
C LYS A 212 51.13 50.32 -33.84
N LEU A 213 50.79 49.92 -35.07
CA LEU A 213 51.52 50.32 -36.27
C LEU A 213 51.37 51.83 -36.56
N ASN A 214 50.18 52.39 -36.33
CA ASN A 214 49.93 53.83 -36.47
C ASN A 214 50.66 54.63 -35.40
N GLU A 215 50.70 54.13 -34.16
CA GLU A 215 51.49 54.70 -33.08
C GLU A 215 52.98 54.66 -33.42
N GLU A 216 53.49 53.53 -33.93
CA GLU A 216 54.87 53.39 -34.40
C GLU A 216 55.17 54.32 -35.59
N ARG A 217 54.22 54.48 -36.53
CA ARG A 217 54.38 55.39 -37.68
C ARG A 217 54.37 56.85 -37.25
N ALA A 218 53.46 57.24 -36.34
CA ALA A 218 53.43 58.58 -35.77
C ALA A 218 54.70 58.87 -34.96
N GLU A 219 55.24 57.87 -34.26
CA GLU A 219 56.51 57.98 -33.57
C GLU A 219 57.69 58.08 -34.55
N ARG A 220 57.63 57.36 -35.68
CA ARG A 220 58.63 57.43 -36.76
C ARG A 220 58.61 58.78 -37.46
N GLU A 221 57.44 59.35 -37.71
CA GLU A 221 57.27 60.68 -38.32
C GLU A 221 57.82 61.77 -37.39
N ARG A 222 57.55 61.70 -36.08
CA ARG A 222 58.21 62.57 -35.09
C ARG A 222 59.73 62.41 -35.09
N ARG A 223 60.26 61.20 -35.28
CA ARG A 223 61.71 60.94 -35.39
C ARG A 223 62.30 61.47 -36.69
N GLU A 224 61.56 61.42 -37.81
CA GLU A 224 62.00 61.94 -39.11
C GLU A 224 62.00 63.47 -39.17
N GLU A 225 61.04 64.15 -38.51
CA GLU A 225 61.05 65.61 -38.32
C GLU A 225 62.26 66.07 -37.50
N VAL A 226 62.67 65.29 -36.51
CA VAL A 226 63.90 65.53 -35.73
C VAL A 226 65.16 65.23 -36.54
N LEU A 227 65.16 64.22 -37.41
CA LEU A 227 66.29 63.88 -38.29
C LEU A 227 66.54 64.92 -39.38
N ARG A 228 65.50 65.54 -39.95
CA ARG A 228 65.65 66.68 -40.88
C ARG A 228 66.30 67.90 -40.21
N GLN A 229 66.07 68.10 -38.92
CA GLN A 229 66.76 69.14 -38.14
C GLN A 229 68.22 68.77 -37.84
N MET A 230 68.54 67.48 -37.70
CA MET A 230 69.91 66.99 -37.50
C MET A 230 70.78 66.95 -38.77
N GLU A 231 70.22 66.84 -39.96
CA GLU A 231 70.99 66.81 -41.21
C GLU A 231 71.72 68.14 -41.49
N MET A 232 71.19 69.25 -40.96
CA MET A 232 71.84 70.57 -40.89
C MET A 232 72.99 70.64 -39.88
N GLN A 233 72.99 69.82 -38.83
CA GLN A 233 74.07 69.72 -37.85
C GLN A 233 75.20 68.76 -38.30
N ARG A 234 74.85 67.74 -39.10
CA ARG A 234 75.71 66.60 -39.50
C ARG A 234 76.98 66.99 -40.26
N ARG A 235 77.04 68.15 -40.91
CA ARG A 235 78.21 68.65 -41.65
C ARG A 235 79.32 69.22 -40.74
N LYS A 236 79.03 69.46 -39.45
CA LYS A 236 80.00 69.98 -38.47
C LYS A 236 80.68 68.88 -37.63
N ASP A 237 80.12 67.67 -37.58
CA ASP A 237 80.55 66.61 -36.66
C ASP A 237 81.38 65.48 -37.30
N GLU A 238 81.54 65.45 -38.63
CA GLU A 238 82.38 64.44 -39.33
C GLU A 238 83.85 64.43 -38.85
N LYS A 239 84.35 65.54 -38.26
CA LYS A 239 85.71 65.63 -37.71
C LYS A 239 85.87 65.09 -36.28
N TYR A 240 84.78 64.86 -35.55
CA TYR A 240 84.84 64.41 -34.15
C TYR A 240 84.58 62.89 -33.99
N LYS A 241 84.09 62.25 -35.06
CA LYS A 241 83.61 60.86 -35.09
C LYS A 241 84.68 59.77 -35.00
N MET A 242 85.83 59.92 -35.67
CA MET A 242 86.79 58.79 -35.75
C MET A 242 87.43 58.36 -34.43
N LYS A 243 87.34 59.17 -33.36
CA LYS A 243 87.97 58.88 -32.05
C LYS A 243 86.99 58.50 -30.94
N SER A 244 85.69 58.71 -31.12
CA SER A 244 84.67 58.38 -30.10
C SER A 244 83.80 57.17 -30.47
N GLU A 245 83.82 56.76 -31.74
CA GLU A 245 82.97 55.69 -32.28
C GLU A 245 83.27 54.29 -31.72
N THR A 246 84.50 53.99 -31.28
CA THR A 246 84.84 52.66 -30.73
C THR A 246 84.43 52.47 -29.27
N VAL A 247 84.32 53.55 -28.49
CA VAL A 247 83.94 53.49 -27.06
C VAL A 247 82.44 53.75 -26.87
N GLN A 248 81.82 54.54 -27.74
CA GLN A 248 80.38 54.82 -27.70
C GLN A 248 79.49 53.65 -28.16
N GLN A 249 79.98 52.78 -29.06
CA GLN A 249 79.23 51.61 -29.54
C GLN A 249 78.92 50.60 -28.41
N MET A 250 79.72 50.58 -27.33
CA MET A 250 79.55 49.68 -26.19
C MET A 250 78.67 50.27 -25.07
N LEU A 251 78.58 51.60 -24.98
CA LEU A 251 77.68 52.34 -24.07
C LEU A 251 76.26 52.51 -24.63
N GLU A 252 76.11 52.55 -25.96
CA GLU A 252 74.81 52.68 -26.62
C GLU A 252 73.94 51.40 -26.57
N THR A 253 74.55 50.21 -26.52
CA THR A 253 73.80 48.96 -26.36
C THR A 253 73.17 48.86 -24.96
N ILE A 254 73.88 49.36 -23.94
CA ILE A 254 73.41 49.42 -22.55
C ILE A 254 72.34 50.52 -22.36
N ARG A 255 72.47 51.68 -23.01
CA ARG A 255 71.41 52.73 -23.00
C ARG A 255 70.16 52.38 -23.81
N LYS A 256 70.28 51.58 -24.89
CA LYS A 256 69.13 51.18 -25.72
C LYS A 256 68.22 50.15 -25.04
N LEU A 257 68.70 49.40 -24.05
CA LEU A 257 67.85 48.52 -23.24
C LEU A 257 67.16 49.22 -22.07
N GLY A 258 67.71 50.32 -21.58
CA GLY A 258 67.10 51.19 -20.57
C GLY A 258 66.22 52.28 -21.18
N GLY A 259 65.13 51.92 -21.88
CA GLY A 259 64.16 52.91 -22.37
C GLY A 259 63.51 53.75 -21.25
N ASN A 260 63.11 55.00 -21.57
CA ASN A 260 62.33 56.07 -20.88
C ASN A 260 61.92 56.04 -19.37
N GLN A 261 62.39 55.12 -18.54
CA GLN A 261 62.23 55.12 -17.07
C GLN A 261 63.59 55.24 -16.38
N MET A 262 64.51 56.01 -16.99
CA MET A 262 65.92 56.12 -16.61
C MET A 262 66.16 56.74 -15.23
N SER A 263 65.23 57.58 -14.74
CA SER A 263 65.40 58.36 -13.51
C SER A 263 64.87 57.68 -12.24
N ARG A 264 64.31 56.47 -12.33
CA ARG A 264 63.71 55.77 -11.16
C ARG A 264 64.39 54.44 -10.80
N ILE A 265 65.34 53.97 -11.61
CA ILE A 265 66.10 52.74 -11.38
C ILE A 265 67.43 53.11 -10.70
N MET A 266 67.60 52.73 -9.43
CA MET A 266 68.85 52.89 -8.69
C MET A 266 69.63 51.57 -8.69
N ILE A 267 70.89 51.59 -9.12
CA ILE A 267 71.77 50.42 -9.10
C ILE A 267 72.91 50.73 -8.12
N LYS A 268 73.01 49.92 -7.05
CA LYS A 268 74.03 50.02 -5.98
C LYS A 268 74.29 51.45 -5.48
N GLY A 269 73.24 52.28 -5.39
CA GLY A 269 73.28 53.61 -4.79
C GLY A 269 73.60 54.79 -5.72
N LYS A 270 73.80 54.57 -7.03
CA LYS A 270 73.92 55.64 -8.04
C LYS A 270 72.76 55.58 -9.05
N THR A 271 72.34 56.73 -9.56
CA THR A 271 71.36 56.84 -10.65
C THR A 271 72.03 56.62 -12.01
N LEU A 272 71.31 56.07 -12.99
CA LEU A 272 71.84 55.73 -14.32
C LEU A 272 72.39 56.95 -15.12
N GLU A 273 72.18 58.18 -14.62
CA GLU A 273 72.71 59.43 -15.15
C GLU A 273 74.15 59.75 -14.68
N GLU A 274 74.66 59.09 -13.64
CA GLU A 274 75.98 59.35 -13.03
C GLU A 274 77.08 58.33 -13.42
N ILE A 275 76.79 57.40 -14.34
CA ILE A 275 77.73 56.36 -14.77
C ILE A 275 78.62 56.92 -15.90
N ASN A 276 79.92 57.09 -15.62
CA ASN A 276 80.92 57.57 -16.58
C ASN A 276 81.72 56.42 -17.24
N VAL A 277 82.44 56.75 -18.32
CA VAL A 277 83.22 55.84 -19.17
C VAL A 277 84.24 54.99 -18.37
N GLU A 278 84.82 55.55 -17.30
CA GLU A 278 85.71 54.84 -16.37
C GLU A 278 85.02 53.75 -15.51
N ASP A 279 83.77 53.91 -15.07
CA ASP A 279 83.07 52.93 -14.21
C ASP A 279 82.70 51.64 -14.98
N VAL A 280 82.58 51.74 -16.32
CA VAL A 280 82.36 50.61 -17.24
C VAL A 280 83.68 49.90 -17.58
N MET A 281 84.80 50.64 -17.60
CA MET A 281 86.13 50.05 -17.80
C MET A 281 86.62 49.24 -16.59
N GLU A 282 86.19 49.59 -15.37
CA GLU A 282 86.55 48.89 -14.12
C GLU A 282 85.60 47.74 -13.72
N GLY A 283 84.55 47.45 -14.50
CA GLY A 283 83.69 46.27 -14.30
C GLY A 283 82.66 46.38 -13.17
N PHE A 284 82.21 47.60 -12.82
CA PHE A 284 81.27 47.82 -11.71
C PHE A 284 79.78 47.61 -12.06
N VAL A 285 79.41 47.52 -13.34
CA VAL A 285 78.02 47.40 -13.81
C VAL A 285 77.89 46.33 -14.90
N ASP A 286 77.23 45.22 -14.56
CA ASP A 286 76.91 44.13 -15.49
C ASP A 286 75.47 44.24 -16.00
N TYR A 287 75.22 43.65 -17.18
CA TYR A 287 73.90 43.62 -17.83
C TYR A 287 72.82 42.93 -16.97
N ASP A 288 73.21 41.89 -16.21
CA ASP A 288 72.32 41.13 -15.31
C ASP A 288 71.84 41.97 -14.10
N ASP A 289 72.66 42.92 -13.64
CA ASP A 289 72.31 43.82 -12.53
C ASP A 289 71.23 44.84 -12.95
N LEU A 290 71.21 45.23 -14.23
CA LEU A 290 70.19 46.11 -14.82
C LEU A 290 68.85 45.38 -15.00
N GLU A 291 68.87 44.14 -15.48
CA GLU A 291 67.67 43.31 -15.64
C GLU A 291 67.01 43.02 -14.28
N LYS A 292 67.82 42.71 -13.26
CA LYS A 292 67.34 42.48 -11.90
C LYS A 292 66.69 43.71 -11.27
N ALA A 293 67.26 44.90 -11.49
CA ALA A 293 66.68 46.16 -11.02
C ALA A 293 65.35 46.50 -11.72
N GLN A 294 65.23 46.17 -13.02
CA GLN A 294 63.99 46.33 -13.79
C GLN A 294 62.90 45.34 -13.36
N GLU A 295 63.25 44.10 -13.05
CA GLU A 295 62.34 43.11 -12.47
C GLU A 295 61.81 43.52 -11.10
N GLU A 296 62.68 44.03 -10.24
CA GLU A 296 62.28 44.50 -8.90
C GLU A 296 61.30 45.68 -9.00
N GLN A 297 61.52 46.62 -9.92
CA GLN A 297 60.61 47.74 -10.15
C GLN A 297 59.25 47.27 -10.68
N ARG A 298 59.22 46.35 -11.66
CA ARG A 298 57.96 45.74 -12.15
C ARG A 298 57.22 45.00 -11.03
N ALA A 299 57.94 44.36 -10.12
CA ALA A 299 57.36 43.69 -8.96
C ALA A 299 56.73 44.69 -7.97
N ARG A 300 57.39 45.83 -7.70
CA ARG A 300 56.84 46.91 -6.86
C ARG A 300 55.55 47.50 -7.45
N GLU A 301 55.53 47.79 -8.75
CA GLU A 301 54.35 48.32 -9.44
C GLU A 301 53.16 47.34 -9.40
N ARG A 302 53.42 46.04 -9.59
CA ARG A 302 52.38 45.00 -9.40
C ARG A 302 51.83 45.00 -7.98
N MET A 303 52.70 45.12 -6.97
CA MET A 303 52.27 45.16 -5.57
C MET A 303 51.44 46.40 -5.24
N GLU A 304 51.75 47.56 -5.83
CA GLU A 304 50.95 48.77 -5.69
C GLU A 304 49.55 48.64 -6.32
N ILE A 305 49.46 48.08 -7.53
CA ILE A 305 48.17 47.80 -8.19
C ILE A 305 47.33 46.84 -7.33
N ILE A 306 47.94 45.80 -6.78
CA ILE A 306 47.25 44.86 -5.86
C ILE A 306 46.76 45.60 -4.60
N LYS A 307 47.56 46.50 -4.03
CA LYS A 307 47.17 47.31 -2.87
C LYS A 307 46.00 48.23 -3.19
N GLN A 308 46.01 48.88 -4.36
CA GLN A 308 44.90 49.73 -4.82
C GLN A 308 43.62 48.92 -5.02
N ARG A 309 43.69 47.76 -5.69
CA ARG A 309 42.54 46.86 -5.86
C ARG A 309 41.98 46.37 -4.53
N LYS A 310 42.85 46.01 -3.56
CA LYS A 310 42.41 45.63 -2.21
C LYS A 310 41.69 46.78 -1.49
N ALA A 311 42.15 48.02 -1.66
CA ALA A 311 41.48 49.19 -1.09
C ALA A 311 40.12 49.44 -1.76
N GLU A 312 40.02 49.25 -3.08
CA GLU A 312 38.78 49.39 -3.83
C GLU A 312 37.73 48.36 -3.43
N VAL A 313 38.12 47.08 -3.28
CA VAL A 313 37.23 46.02 -2.78
C VAL A 313 36.67 46.40 -1.40
N LYS A 314 37.51 46.92 -0.51
CA LYS A 314 37.06 47.42 0.81
C LYS A 314 36.07 48.58 0.66
N ARG A 315 36.30 49.53 -0.24
CA ARG A 315 35.36 50.65 -0.47
C ARG A 315 33.99 50.14 -0.94
N ILE A 316 33.99 49.19 -1.86
CA ILE A 316 32.74 48.58 -2.37
C ILE A 316 32.01 47.83 -1.24
N ASP A 317 32.72 47.05 -0.43
CA ASP A 317 32.10 46.34 0.72
C ASP A 317 31.46 47.32 1.72
N HIS A 318 32.16 48.40 2.09
CA HIS A 318 31.59 49.44 2.96
C HIS A 318 30.39 50.13 2.32
N PHE A 319 30.43 50.40 1.02
CA PHE A 319 29.30 51.00 0.31
C PHE A 319 28.08 50.08 0.32
N VAL A 320 28.24 48.79 0.00
CA VAL A 320 27.15 47.81 0.03
C VAL A 320 26.59 47.66 1.45
N ARG A 321 27.44 47.66 2.49
CA ARG A 321 26.99 47.64 3.88
C ARG A 321 26.17 48.88 4.22
N ALA A 322 26.61 50.07 3.83
CA ALA A 322 25.86 51.30 4.05
C ALA A 322 24.51 51.31 3.32
N VAL A 323 24.44 50.79 2.10
CA VAL A 323 23.17 50.62 1.37
C VAL A 323 22.22 49.70 2.15
N ARG A 324 22.70 48.55 2.62
CA ARG A 324 21.86 47.63 3.43
C ARG A 324 21.36 48.26 4.72
N GLU A 325 22.19 49.02 5.42
CA GLU A 325 21.79 49.73 6.64
C GLU A 325 20.69 50.78 6.37
N MET A 326 20.71 51.41 5.20
CA MET A 326 19.67 52.33 4.77
C MET A 326 18.39 51.61 4.31
N GLU A 327 18.53 50.51 3.57
CA GLU A 327 17.40 49.65 3.18
C GLU A 327 16.67 49.09 4.40
N MET A 328 17.41 48.66 5.44
CA MET A 328 16.82 48.18 6.70
C MET A 328 15.93 49.22 7.37
N LYS A 329 16.25 50.52 7.26
CA LYS A 329 15.40 51.60 7.79
C LYS A 329 14.12 51.79 6.98
N LEU A 330 14.19 51.58 5.67
CA LEU A 330 13.04 51.69 4.76
C LEU A 330 12.14 50.45 4.82
N TYR A 331 12.64 49.33 5.33
CA TYR A 331 11.93 48.06 5.37
C TYR A 331 10.63 48.15 6.18
N GLN A 332 10.64 48.84 7.32
CA GLN A 332 9.44 49.08 8.14
C GLN A 332 8.34 49.79 7.32
N GLN A 333 8.70 50.87 6.61
CA GLN A 333 7.77 51.63 5.78
C GLN A 333 7.26 50.84 4.57
N TRP A 334 8.04 49.89 4.07
CA TRP A 334 7.60 48.96 3.03
C TRP A 334 6.62 47.93 3.61
N GLN A 335 6.90 47.36 4.77
CA GLN A 335 6.01 46.42 5.47
C GLN A 335 4.65 47.07 5.76
N ASP A 336 4.65 48.29 6.28
CA ASP A 336 3.41 49.02 6.59
C ASP A 336 2.58 49.26 5.31
N ARG A 337 3.23 49.67 4.21
CA ARG A 337 2.56 49.86 2.91
C ARG A 337 1.98 48.56 2.35
N VAL A 338 2.71 47.46 2.46
CA VAL A 338 2.21 46.14 2.01
C VAL A 338 1.02 45.71 2.86
N TYR A 339 1.10 45.89 4.18
CA TYR A 339 0.00 45.57 5.09
C TYR A 339 -1.26 46.39 4.79
N GLU A 340 -1.13 47.70 4.53
CA GLU A 340 -2.24 48.55 4.12
C GLU A 340 -2.87 48.10 2.80
N GLN A 341 -2.07 47.71 1.81
CA GLN A 341 -2.58 47.20 0.54
C GLN A 341 -3.32 45.87 0.72
N ASP A 342 -2.73 44.93 1.45
CA ASP A 342 -3.34 43.62 1.70
C ASP A 342 -4.64 43.73 2.49
N THR A 343 -4.69 44.62 3.49
CA THR A 343 -5.91 44.88 4.27
C THR A 343 -7.01 45.51 3.42
N GLN A 344 -6.68 46.42 2.49
CA GLN A 344 -7.64 46.98 1.55
C GLN A 344 -8.22 45.91 0.62
N ILE A 345 -7.38 45.07 0.02
CA ILE A 345 -7.81 43.97 -0.85
C ILE A 345 -8.73 43.01 -0.09
N LEU A 346 -8.37 42.66 1.15
CA LEU A 346 -9.16 41.78 1.98
C LEU A 346 -10.53 42.38 2.31
N LEU A 347 -10.58 43.68 2.61
CA LEU A 347 -11.82 44.39 2.92
C LEU A 347 -12.73 44.53 1.70
N GLU A 348 -12.16 44.76 0.51
CA GLU A 348 -12.91 44.75 -0.75
C GLU A 348 -13.51 43.37 -1.05
N PHE A 349 -12.74 42.30 -0.85
CA PHE A 349 -13.22 40.94 -1.04
C PHE A 349 -14.34 40.59 -0.06
N GLN A 350 -14.23 41.01 1.21
CA GLN A 350 -15.30 40.84 2.20
C GLN A 350 -16.57 41.58 1.78
N LYS A 351 -16.47 42.84 1.36
CA LYS A 351 -17.61 43.62 0.87
C LYS A 351 -18.31 42.96 -0.33
N GLN A 352 -17.55 42.46 -1.30
CA GLN A 352 -18.10 41.74 -2.46
C GLN A 352 -18.81 40.45 -2.05
N ARG A 353 -18.23 39.71 -1.10
CA ARG A 353 -18.84 38.48 -0.58
C ARG A 353 -20.15 38.78 0.15
N GLU A 354 -20.17 39.80 0.99
CA GLU A 354 -21.37 40.22 1.70
C GLU A 354 -22.45 40.71 0.75
N SER A 355 -22.11 41.50 -0.28
CA SER A 355 -23.10 41.96 -1.27
C SER A 355 -23.69 40.80 -2.06
N LYS A 356 -22.85 39.83 -2.47
CA LYS A 356 -23.31 38.63 -3.15
C LYS A 356 -24.22 37.80 -2.25
N HIS A 357 -23.84 37.61 -1.00
CA HIS A 357 -24.64 36.85 -0.04
C HIS A 357 -25.99 37.51 0.25
N LYS A 358 -26.04 38.85 0.34
CA LYS A 358 -27.30 39.61 0.46
C LYS A 358 -28.20 39.37 -0.74
N LEU A 359 -27.65 39.45 -1.96
CA LEU A 359 -28.41 39.19 -3.18
C LEU A 359 -28.95 37.76 -3.24
N GLU A 360 -28.12 36.75 -2.91
CA GLU A 360 -28.53 35.34 -2.85
C GLU A 360 -29.62 35.12 -1.79
N CYS A 361 -29.51 35.76 -0.62
CA CYS A 361 -30.53 35.70 0.42
C CYS A 361 -31.85 36.34 -0.03
N GLU A 362 -31.80 37.47 -0.75
CA GLU A 362 -32.98 38.13 -1.30
C GLU A 362 -33.66 37.26 -2.36
N GLN A 363 -32.89 36.64 -3.26
CA GLN A 363 -33.41 35.68 -4.24
C GLN A 363 -34.06 34.46 -3.57
N ALA A 364 -33.39 33.87 -2.58
CA ALA A 364 -33.92 32.72 -1.83
C ALA A 364 -35.20 33.07 -1.05
N LYS A 365 -35.32 34.32 -0.56
CA LYS A 365 -36.57 34.80 0.05
C LYS A 365 -37.70 34.89 -0.96
N GLN A 366 -37.43 35.44 -2.15
CA GLN A 366 -38.43 35.51 -3.23
C GLN A 366 -38.89 34.11 -3.67
N GLU A 367 -37.97 33.16 -3.82
CA GLU A 367 -38.30 31.77 -4.13
C GLU A 367 -39.14 31.13 -3.02
N LYS A 368 -38.77 31.35 -1.76
CA LYS A 368 -39.54 30.86 -0.62
C LYS A 368 -40.96 31.42 -0.61
N GLU A 369 -41.13 32.72 -0.84
CA GLU A 369 -42.44 33.37 -0.94
C GLU A 369 -43.26 32.77 -2.09
N ALA A 370 -42.66 32.56 -3.26
CA ALA A 370 -43.33 31.88 -4.37
C ALA A 370 -43.78 30.46 -4.01
N PHE A 371 -42.94 29.69 -3.31
CA PHE A 371 -43.30 28.33 -2.87
C PHE A 371 -44.31 28.30 -1.72
N THR A 372 -44.40 29.34 -0.88
CA THR A 372 -45.42 29.40 0.17
C THR A 372 -46.84 29.45 -0.41
N LEU A 373 -47.02 30.02 -1.60
CA LEU A 373 -48.33 30.06 -2.28
C LEU A 373 -48.81 28.67 -2.69
N VAL A 374 -47.90 27.78 -3.11
CA VAL A 374 -48.21 26.42 -3.61
C VAL A 374 -48.09 25.35 -2.50
N ALA A 375 -47.55 25.73 -1.33
CA ALA A 375 -47.43 24.84 -0.19
C ALA A 375 -48.73 24.13 0.26
N PRO A 376 -49.91 24.79 0.34
CA PRO A 376 -51.13 24.11 0.77
C PRO A 376 -51.58 23.01 -0.20
N GLU A 377 -51.63 23.30 -1.50
CA GLU A 377 -52.02 22.32 -2.54
C GLU A 377 -51.07 21.12 -2.57
N LYS A 378 -49.77 21.37 -2.42
CA LYS A 378 -48.77 20.30 -2.29
C LYS A 378 -49.05 19.44 -1.06
N ASN A 379 -49.32 20.04 0.10
CA ASN A 379 -49.55 19.31 1.34
C ASN A 379 -50.82 18.47 1.26
N GLU A 380 -51.89 18.98 0.65
CA GLU A 380 -53.12 18.24 0.39
C GLU A 380 -52.84 17.02 -0.50
N TRP A 381 -52.15 17.21 -1.63
CA TRP A 381 -51.77 16.10 -2.52
C TRP A 381 -50.89 15.05 -1.83
N VAL A 382 -49.96 15.49 -0.98
CA VAL A 382 -49.12 14.57 -0.20
C VAL A 382 -49.96 13.78 0.79
N GLU A 383 -50.87 14.42 1.52
CA GLU A 383 -51.72 13.73 2.50
C GLU A 383 -52.67 12.72 1.84
N GLU A 384 -53.27 13.05 0.69
CA GLU A 384 -54.08 12.11 -0.10
C GLU A 384 -53.27 10.89 -0.52
N ARG A 385 -52.07 11.11 -1.07
CA ARG A 385 -51.20 10.02 -1.53
C ARG A 385 -50.66 9.19 -0.37
N MET A 386 -50.40 9.81 0.78
CA MET A 386 -49.98 9.13 2.00
C MET A 386 -51.14 8.37 2.65
N ALA A 387 -52.37 8.84 2.54
CA ALA A 387 -53.56 8.10 2.98
C ALA A 387 -53.70 6.77 2.22
N LEU A 388 -53.63 6.80 0.88
CA LEU A 388 -53.67 5.59 0.07
C LEU A 388 -52.55 4.60 0.43
N ARG A 389 -51.32 5.09 0.61
CA ARG A 389 -50.20 4.23 1.05
C ARG A 389 -50.40 3.67 2.46
N ARG A 390 -51.02 4.44 3.36
CA ARG A 390 -51.35 3.98 4.72
C ARG A 390 -52.36 2.84 4.66
N GLU A 391 -53.36 2.92 3.79
CA GLU A 391 -54.35 1.86 3.56
C GLU A 391 -53.68 0.59 2.98
N GLU A 392 -52.89 0.72 1.91
CA GLU A 392 -52.12 -0.39 1.34
C GLU A 392 -51.22 -1.08 2.38
N TYR A 393 -50.55 -0.28 3.21
CA TYR A 393 -49.70 -0.80 4.29
C TYR A 393 -50.53 -1.53 5.35
N GLN A 394 -51.68 -1.01 5.75
CA GLN A 394 -52.58 -1.66 6.70
C GLN A 394 -53.10 -2.99 6.16
N GLU A 395 -53.50 -3.05 4.89
CA GLU A 395 -53.90 -4.30 4.25
C GLU A 395 -52.78 -5.34 4.25
N GLU A 396 -51.54 -4.94 3.96
CA GLU A 396 -50.41 -5.86 3.99
C GLU A 396 -50.12 -6.34 5.42
N VAL A 397 -50.18 -5.46 6.42
CA VAL A 397 -50.07 -5.84 7.83
C VAL A 397 -51.13 -6.86 8.22
N GLU A 398 -52.38 -6.67 7.81
CA GLU A 398 -53.46 -7.64 8.08
C GLU A 398 -53.26 -8.97 7.35
N LYS A 399 -52.80 -8.95 6.09
CA LYS A 399 -52.43 -10.18 5.36
C LYS A 399 -51.31 -10.95 6.07
N GLN A 400 -50.30 -10.25 6.59
CA GLN A 400 -49.21 -10.86 7.35
C GLN A 400 -49.70 -11.44 8.68
N ARG A 401 -50.58 -10.73 9.40
CA ARG A 401 -51.23 -11.24 10.62
C ARG A 401 -52.03 -12.51 10.35
N GLN A 402 -52.81 -12.53 9.28
CA GLN A 402 -53.58 -13.70 8.87
C GLN A 402 -52.66 -14.89 8.56
N ARG A 403 -51.59 -14.67 7.78
CA ARG A 403 -50.58 -15.71 7.49
C ARG A 403 -49.97 -16.29 8.77
N LEU A 404 -49.61 -15.44 9.73
CA LEU A 404 -49.06 -15.88 11.01
C LEU A 404 -50.07 -16.71 11.82
N ILE A 405 -51.33 -16.27 11.87
CA ILE A 405 -52.41 -17.02 12.55
C ILE A 405 -52.60 -18.40 11.90
N GLU A 406 -52.60 -18.47 10.57
CA GLU A 406 -52.72 -19.74 9.86
C GLU A 406 -51.51 -20.65 10.11
N GLN A 407 -50.29 -20.12 10.12
CA GLN A 407 -49.09 -20.88 10.47
C GLN A 407 -49.18 -21.45 11.88
N LEU A 408 -49.56 -20.63 12.87
CA LEU A 408 -49.77 -21.09 14.24
C LEU A 408 -50.83 -22.19 14.35
N LYS A 409 -51.91 -22.09 13.57
CA LYS A 409 -52.94 -23.15 13.49
C LYS A 409 -52.36 -24.44 12.90
N ARG A 410 -51.62 -24.35 11.78
CA ARG A 410 -50.95 -25.50 11.15
C ARG A 410 -49.96 -26.16 12.12
N ASP A 411 -49.12 -25.38 12.79
CA ASP A 411 -48.14 -25.88 13.76
C ASP A 411 -48.80 -26.51 15.00
N LYS A 412 -49.96 -26.00 15.43
CA LYS A 412 -50.74 -26.61 16.51
C LYS A 412 -51.31 -27.97 16.09
N ILE A 413 -51.83 -28.08 14.87
CA ILE A 413 -52.32 -29.34 14.31
C ILE A 413 -51.17 -30.33 14.14
N GLN A 414 -50.04 -29.90 13.59
CA GLN A 414 -48.87 -30.73 13.37
C GLN A 414 -48.32 -31.28 14.70
N ARG A 415 -48.18 -30.41 15.71
CA ARG A 415 -47.76 -30.85 17.05
C ARG A 415 -48.73 -31.88 17.66
N ALA A 416 -50.03 -31.77 17.41
CA ALA A 416 -50.99 -32.76 17.88
C ALA A 416 -50.85 -34.11 17.14
N TYR A 417 -50.63 -34.06 15.82
CA TYR A 417 -50.37 -35.25 15.01
C TYR A 417 -49.07 -35.95 15.43
N ASP A 418 -47.98 -35.20 15.60
CA ASP A 418 -46.68 -35.72 16.01
C ASP A 418 -46.73 -36.39 17.40
N ARG A 419 -47.49 -35.82 18.35
CA ARG A 419 -47.73 -36.44 19.66
C ARG A 419 -48.44 -37.79 19.52
N LYS A 420 -49.46 -37.87 18.66
CA LYS A 420 -50.20 -39.12 18.41
C LYS A 420 -49.30 -40.16 17.76
N VAL A 421 -48.48 -39.77 16.79
CA VAL A 421 -47.53 -40.69 16.13
C VAL A 421 -46.45 -41.15 17.12
N ALA A 422 -45.93 -40.28 17.97
CA ALA A 422 -44.96 -40.65 19.01
C ALA A 422 -45.53 -41.64 20.02
N GLU A 423 -46.78 -41.45 20.46
CA GLU A 423 -47.48 -42.41 21.32
C GLU A 423 -47.68 -43.77 20.62
N MET A 424 -48.08 -43.79 19.35
CA MET A 424 -48.20 -45.05 18.59
C MET A 424 -46.85 -45.77 18.45
N ARG A 425 -45.75 -45.03 18.21
CA ARG A 425 -44.41 -45.62 18.15
C ARG A 425 -43.97 -46.18 19.50
N ARG A 426 -44.23 -45.49 20.62
CA ARG A 426 -43.95 -46.01 21.96
C ARG A 426 -44.69 -47.31 22.22
N LEU A 427 -45.97 -47.36 21.87
CA LEU A 427 -46.78 -48.57 22.03
C LEU A 427 -46.24 -49.72 21.17
N GLU A 428 -45.84 -49.45 19.92
CA GLU A 428 -45.21 -50.45 19.05
C GLU A 428 -43.85 -50.94 19.58
N GLU A 429 -43.02 -50.03 20.11
CA GLU A 429 -41.75 -50.37 20.75
C GLU A 429 -41.95 -51.22 22.02
N GLU A 430 -42.95 -50.92 22.85
CA GLU A 430 -43.32 -51.72 24.01
C GLU A 430 -43.81 -53.11 23.61
N ARG A 431 -44.62 -53.24 22.56
CA ARG A 431 -45.05 -54.54 22.03
C ARG A 431 -43.88 -55.37 21.52
N LEU A 432 -42.94 -54.75 20.80
CA LEU A 432 -41.73 -55.43 20.33
C LEU A 432 -40.82 -55.87 21.49
N LEU A 433 -40.78 -55.10 22.58
CA LEU A 433 -40.02 -55.46 23.78
C LEU A 433 -40.65 -56.68 24.49
N GLN A 434 -41.98 -56.70 24.60
CA GLN A 434 -42.72 -57.82 25.19
C GLN A 434 -42.53 -59.10 24.36
N GLU A 435 -42.63 -59.01 23.04
CA GLU A 435 -42.42 -60.16 22.15
C GLU A 435 -40.98 -60.71 22.24
N LYS A 436 -39.98 -59.84 22.39
CA LYS A 436 -38.59 -60.26 22.63
C LYS A 436 -38.43 -60.97 23.98
N LEU A 437 -39.04 -60.44 25.04
CA LEU A 437 -38.99 -61.03 26.38
C LEU A 437 -39.68 -62.40 26.42
N GLU A 438 -40.79 -62.56 25.68
CA GLU A 438 -41.49 -63.84 25.54
C GLU A 438 -40.63 -64.86 24.78
N ARG A 439 -40.00 -64.47 23.67
CA ARG A 439 -39.06 -65.35 22.94
C ARG A 439 -37.85 -65.75 23.78
N GLU A 440 -37.32 -64.87 24.62
CA GLU A 440 -36.22 -65.22 25.54
C GLU A 440 -36.67 -66.25 26.58
N ARG A 441 -37.87 -66.10 27.15
CA ARG A 441 -38.45 -67.09 28.08
C ARG A 441 -38.70 -68.44 27.41
N GLU A 442 -39.18 -68.46 26.17
CA GLU A 442 -39.36 -69.70 25.40
C GLU A 442 -38.02 -70.41 25.13
N LEU A 443 -36.96 -69.65 24.81
CA LEU A 443 -35.61 -70.18 24.62
C LEU A 443 -34.99 -70.72 25.92
N GLU A 444 -35.25 -70.08 27.07
CA GLU A 444 -34.84 -70.59 28.39
C GLU A 444 -35.57 -71.89 28.74
N LEU A 445 -36.88 -71.95 28.49
CA LEU A 445 -37.70 -73.11 28.79
C LEU A 445 -37.38 -74.29 27.84
N ALA A 446 -37.01 -74.01 26.59
CA ALA A 446 -36.47 -75.00 25.66
C ALA A 446 -35.12 -75.56 26.12
N ARG A 447 -34.21 -74.70 26.63
CA ARG A 447 -32.93 -75.14 27.21
C ARG A 447 -33.12 -76.04 28.43
N GLN A 448 -34.03 -75.69 29.34
CA GLN A 448 -34.37 -76.53 30.49
C GLN A 448 -34.97 -77.88 30.07
N ARG A 449 -35.84 -77.90 29.04
CA ARG A 449 -36.37 -79.16 28.50
C ARG A 449 -35.28 -80.02 27.85
N GLU A 450 -34.30 -79.42 27.19
CA GLU A 450 -33.17 -80.14 26.60
C GLU A 450 -32.25 -80.73 27.69
N GLU A 451 -31.99 -79.98 28.76
CA GLU A 451 -31.24 -80.47 29.94
C GLU A 451 -31.98 -81.63 30.62
N GLU A 452 -33.30 -81.51 30.85
CA GLU A 452 -34.11 -82.60 31.40
C GLU A 452 -34.14 -83.85 30.50
N GLN A 453 -34.16 -83.68 29.17
CA GLN A 453 -34.10 -84.81 28.24
C GLN A 453 -32.73 -85.51 28.27
N ARG A 454 -31.64 -84.75 28.41
CA ARG A 454 -30.29 -85.31 28.58
C ARG A 454 -30.15 -86.09 29.89
N GLU A 455 -30.71 -85.58 30.99
CA GLU A 455 -30.73 -86.29 32.28
C GLU A 455 -31.57 -87.56 32.22
N LYS A 456 -32.75 -87.53 31.57
CA LYS A 456 -33.60 -88.72 31.37
C LYS A 456 -32.92 -89.79 30.50
N LEU A 457 -32.16 -89.39 29.48
CA LEU A 457 -31.35 -90.31 28.67
C LEU A 457 -30.21 -90.95 29.48
N LEU A 458 -29.54 -90.19 30.36
CA LEU A 458 -28.53 -90.72 31.27
C LEU A 458 -29.13 -91.73 32.27
N GLN A 459 -30.31 -91.44 32.82
CA GLN A 459 -31.02 -92.35 33.73
C GLN A 459 -31.56 -93.61 33.03
N GLN A 460 -31.94 -93.51 31.74
CA GLN A 460 -32.31 -94.69 30.93
C GLN A 460 -31.08 -95.56 30.61
N ALA A 461 -29.91 -94.98 30.36
CA ALA A 461 -28.67 -95.72 30.15
C ALA A 461 -28.21 -96.47 31.41
N GLU A 462 -28.32 -95.87 32.60
CA GLU A 462 -28.04 -96.55 33.88
C GLU A 462 -29.04 -97.69 34.15
N LYS A 463 -30.33 -97.50 33.87
CA LYS A 463 -31.36 -98.55 34.04
C LYS A 463 -31.26 -99.69 33.02
N GLN A 464 -30.74 -99.45 31.82
CA GLN A 464 -30.45 -100.51 30.85
C GLN A 464 -29.26 -101.38 31.29
N ARG A 465 -28.18 -100.76 31.81
CA ARG A 465 -27.05 -101.51 32.40
C ARG A 465 -27.45 -102.35 33.62
N ALA A 466 -28.38 -101.87 34.45
CA ALA A 466 -28.89 -102.65 35.59
C ALA A 466 -29.83 -103.80 35.18
N LYS A 467 -30.61 -103.62 34.10
CA LYS A 467 -31.54 -104.66 33.60
C LYS A 467 -30.82 -105.75 32.79
N GLU A 468 -29.73 -105.46 32.10
CA GLU A 468 -28.91 -106.49 31.45
C GLU A 468 -28.32 -107.48 32.47
N LEU A 469 -27.88 -106.98 33.63
CA LEU A 469 -27.38 -107.80 34.75
C LEU A 469 -28.48 -108.63 35.44
N GLU A 470 -29.76 -108.25 35.32
CA GLU A 470 -30.89 -108.95 35.96
C GLU A 470 -31.65 -109.89 34.98
N ILE A 471 -31.59 -109.61 33.67
CA ILE A 471 -32.18 -110.44 32.60
C ILE A 471 -31.35 -111.71 32.34
N GLU A 472 -30.02 -111.66 32.47
CA GLU A 472 -29.16 -112.86 32.36
C GLU A 472 -29.48 -113.88 33.48
N ARG A 473 -29.86 -113.39 34.67
CA ARG A 473 -30.23 -114.24 35.81
C ARG A 473 -31.64 -114.84 35.71
N ARG A 474 -32.52 -114.25 34.89
CA ARG A 474 -33.92 -114.69 34.69
C ARG A 474 -34.12 -115.54 33.43
N LEU A 475 -33.22 -115.47 32.44
CA LEU A 475 -33.23 -116.26 31.20
C LEU A 475 -32.87 -117.75 31.38
N LEU A 476 -32.31 -118.15 32.53
CA LEU A 476 -31.99 -119.56 32.86
C LEU A 476 -33.18 -120.37 33.41
N GLN A 477 -34.32 -119.75 33.74
CA GLN A 477 -35.45 -120.44 34.41
C GLN A 477 -36.77 -120.47 33.63
N GLN A 478 -36.86 -119.83 32.46
CA GLN A 478 -38.13 -119.72 31.72
C GLN A 478 -37.95 -119.88 30.21
N ASN A 479 -37.05 -120.78 29.80
CA ASN A 479 -36.89 -121.19 28.42
C ASN A 479 -37.27 -122.67 28.23
N SER A 480 -38.57 -122.98 28.36
CA SER A 480 -39.17 -124.21 27.83
C SER A 480 -40.53 -123.90 27.18
N SER A 481 -40.54 -123.96 25.85
CA SER A 481 -41.72 -124.13 24.96
C SER A 481 -42.64 -122.91 24.83
N ARG A 482 -42.78 -122.23 23.69
CA ARG A 482 -42.78 -122.64 22.26
C ARG A 482 -42.66 -121.36 21.36
N PRO A 483 -42.43 -121.48 20.03
CA PRO A 483 -41.43 -120.70 19.29
C PRO A 483 -42.00 -119.82 18.14
N SER A 484 -41.10 -118.99 17.55
CA SER A 484 -40.95 -118.51 16.14
C SER A 484 -42.18 -118.48 15.23
N GLU A 485 -42.53 -117.47 14.43
CA GLU A 485 -41.78 -116.55 13.52
C GLU A 485 -42.85 -115.89 12.59
N PRO A 486 -42.56 -115.08 11.53
CA PRO A 486 -41.58 -114.01 11.32
C PRO A 486 -42.20 -112.73 10.66
N ALA A 487 -41.36 -111.67 10.56
CA ALA A 487 -41.08 -110.69 9.47
C ALA A 487 -42.16 -110.34 8.40
N ALA A 488 -42.18 -109.21 7.67
CA ALA A 488 -41.17 -108.24 7.26
C ALA A 488 -41.83 -107.00 6.59
N ASP A 489 -41.05 -105.93 6.49
CA ASP A 489 -40.88 -105.02 5.32
C ASP A 489 -41.98 -104.08 4.78
N SER A 490 -41.67 -102.78 4.93
CA SER A 490 -41.27 -101.85 3.85
C SER A 490 -42.05 -101.88 2.53
N TRP A 491 -42.81 -100.80 2.25
CA TRP A 491 -43.09 -100.26 0.90
C TRP A 491 -43.31 -98.74 1.04
N ARG A 492 -42.42 -97.89 0.50
CA ARG A 492 -42.45 -97.26 -0.84
C ARG A 492 -43.29 -95.97 -0.95
N GLN A 493 -42.61 -94.87 -1.29
CA GLN A 493 -43.14 -93.77 -2.12
C GLN A 493 -43.61 -94.30 -3.48
N PRO A 494 -44.52 -93.62 -4.20
CA PRO A 494 -44.10 -92.70 -5.29
C PRO A 494 -45.11 -91.52 -5.54
N SER A 495 -44.70 -90.27 -5.79
CA SER A 495 -44.19 -89.64 -7.03
C SER A 495 -45.25 -88.80 -7.77
N ILE A 496 -44.75 -87.79 -8.50
CA ILE A 496 -45.33 -87.02 -9.63
C ILE A 496 -45.98 -85.69 -9.21
N ASP A 497 -45.29 -84.56 -9.35
CA ASP A 497 -45.00 -83.78 -10.61
C ASP A 497 -46.20 -82.89 -10.98
N THR A 498 -46.11 -81.63 -11.42
CA THR A 498 -45.10 -80.93 -12.23
C THR A 498 -45.36 -79.41 -12.24
N ASN A 499 -44.34 -78.70 -12.74
CA ASN A 499 -44.29 -77.37 -13.36
C ASN A 499 -44.22 -76.16 -12.41
N ASN A 500 -43.04 -75.59 -12.17
CA ASN A 500 -42.02 -75.00 -13.07
C ASN A 500 -42.47 -73.69 -13.75
N ARG A 501 -41.85 -72.59 -13.30
CA ARG A 501 -41.18 -71.60 -14.17
C ARG A 501 -40.06 -70.92 -13.38
N ASP A 502 -38.86 -71.47 -13.52
CA ASP A 502 -37.59 -70.84 -13.92
C ASP A 502 -37.47 -69.30 -13.86
N ALA A 503 -36.33 -68.68 -13.50
CA ALA A 503 -35.05 -69.17 -13.01
C ALA A 503 -34.13 -67.96 -12.69
N HIS A 504 -33.10 -68.27 -11.92
CA HIS A 504 -31.71 -67.85 -12.08
C HIS A 504 -31.14 -66.74 -11.19
N TRP A 505 -30.20 -67.23 -10.37
CA TRP A 505 -29.17 -66.62 -9.54
C TRP A 505 -28.14 -65.87 -10.43
N GLU A 506 -27.20 -65.06 -9.96
CA GLU A 506 -26.03 -65.48 -9.19
C GLU A 506 -25.14 -64.26 -8.88
N ARG A 507 -24.18 -64.53 -7.99
CA ARG A 507 -23.24 -63.70 -7.25
C ARG A 507 -21.99 -63.35 -8.07
N ASP A 508 -21.33 -62.22 -7.78
CA ASP A 508 -19.88 -62.10 -7.45
C ASP A 508 -19.28 -60.68 -7.64
N GLU A 509 -18.77 -60.15 -6.52
CA GLU A 509 -17.48 -59.48 -6.19
C GLU A 509 -16.70 -58.57 -7.19
N GLU A 510 -16.28 -57.40 -6.64
CA GLU A 510 -15.02 -56.59 -6.74
C GLU A 510 -14.32 -56.36 -8.12
N ASP A 511 -13.63 -55.25 -8.47
CA ASP A 511 -12.85 -54.27 -7.73
C ASP A 511 -12.43 -53.07 -8.67
N LYS A 512 -12.21 -51.88 -8.07
CA LYS A 512 -11.22 -50.79 -8.35
C LYS A 512 -10.96 -50.07 -9.71
N LYS A 513 -10.94 -48.72 -9.57
CA LYS A 513 -9.87 -47.69 -9.87
C LYS A 513 -10.08 -46.63 -11.01
N LYS A 514 -10.05 -45.35 -10.57
CA LYS A 514 -9.28 -44.13 -11.05
C LYS A 514 -9.36 -43.73 -12.55
N GLU A 515 -9.27 -42.48 -13.04
CA GLU A 515 -8.85 -41.14 -12.57
C GLU A 515 -9.24 -40.08 -13.66
N THR A 516 -9.43 -38.81 -13.24
CA THR A 516 -9.05 -37.52 -13.89
C THR A 516 -9.58 -37.01 -15.25
N LYS A 517 -10.16 -35.78 -15.15
CA LYS A 517 -9.80 -34.48 -15.78
C LYS A 517 -10.06 -34.15 -17.28
N THR A 518 -10.66 -32.96 -17.42
CA THR A 518 -10.38 -31.81 -18.34
C THR A 518 -10.63 -31.91 -19.84
N SER A 519 -11.42 -30.94 -20.35
CA SER A 519 -11.06 -29.85 -21.28
C SER A 519 -12.30 -29.41 -22.07
N GLY A 520 -12.64 -28.11 -22.15
CA GLY A 520 -12.23 -27.20 -23.23
C GLY A 520 -13.10 -27.45 -24.47
N GLY A 521 -13.96 -26.57 -24.98
CA GLY A 521 -13.81 -25.14 -25.20
C GLY A 521 -13.91 -24.85 -26.71
N PHE A 522 -14.75 -23.88 -27.08
CA PHE A 522 -14.54 -22.89 -28.16
C PHE A 522 -15.16 -23.09 -29.58
N LYS A 523 -15.75 -21.95 -30.06
CA LYS A 523 -16.01 -21.42 -31.44
C LYS A 523 -17.15 -22.06 -32.25
N LEU A 524 -17.77 -21.39 -33.24
CA LEU A 524 -18.18 -20.01 -33.63
C LEU A 524 -18.79 -20.16 -35.06
N PHE A 525 -19.35 -19.08 -35.63
CA PHE A 525 -20.01 -18.91 -36.95
C PHE A 525 -21.54 -19.18 -36.93
N GLY A 526 -22.45 -18.29 -37.31
CA GLY A 526 -22.38 -16.99 -37.97
C GLY A 526 -22.92 -17.05 -39.40
N ARG A 527 -24.15 -16.55 -39.66
CA ARG A 527 -24.51 -15.62 -40.77
C ARG A 527 -26.02 -15.43 -41.02
N ARG A 528 -26.37 -14.14 -41.18
CA ARG A 528 -27.29 -13.46 -42.13
C ARG A 528 -28.80 -13.73 -42.13
N SER A 529 -29.57 -12.65 -42.02
CA SER A 529 -30.08 -11.93 -43.22
C SER A 529 -30.56 -10.51 -42.89
N ASP A 530 -30.25 -9.61 -43.82
CA ASP A 530 -30.57 -8.19 -43.87
C ASP A 530 -32.06 -7.93 -44.12
N LYS A 531 -32.58 -6.79 -43.62
CA LYS A 531 -33.65 -6.06 -44.30
C LYS A 531 -33.38 -4.56 -44.27
N LYS A 532 -33.14 -4.04 -45.47
CA LYS A 532 -33.10 -2.63 -45.86
C LYS A 532 -34.42 -1.94 -45.54
N THR A 533 -34.36 -0.70 -45.05
CA THR A 533 -35.17 0.39 -45.57
C THR A 533 -34.28 1.61 -45.76
N SER A 534 -34.62 2.35 -46.81
CA SER A 534 -33.94 3.46 -47.46
C SER A 534 -34.91 4.65 -47.45
N ALA A 535 -34.36 5.86 -47.67
CA ALA A 535 -34.99 7.19 -47.83
C ALA A 535 -34.65 8.09 -46.62
N ASP A 536 -33.65 8.96 -46.77
CA ASP A 536 -33.74 10.32 -47.37
C ASP A 536 -34.18 11.34 -46.32
N ASP A 537 -33.29 12.26 -45.92
CA ASP A 537 -33.25 13.59 -46.53
C ASP A 537 -32.20 14.52 -45.87
N SER A 538 -31.17 14.79 -46.67
CA SER A 538 -30.66 16.10 -47.09
C SER A 538 -30.87 17.40 -46.23
N TRP A 539 -29.73 18.10 -46.05
CA TRP A 539 -29.49 19.56 -45.86
C TRP A 539 -30.05 20.33 -44.65
N ARG A 540 -29.17 20.65 -43.68
CA ARG A 540 -28.62 22.01 -43.44
C ARG A 540 -27.50 22.02 -42.41
#